data_AF-A5HH08-F1
#
_entry.id   AF-A5HH08-F1
#
_cell.length_a   1.000
_cell.length_b   1.000
_cell.length_c   1.000
_cell.angle_alpha   90.00
_cell.angle_beta   90.00
_cell.angle_gamma   90.00
#
_symmetry.space_group_name_H-M   'P 1'
#
loop_
_entity.id
_entity.type
_entity.pdbx_description
1 polymer ?
#
loop_
_entity_poly.entity_id
_entity_poly.type
_entity_poly.pdbx_seq_one_letter_code
_entity_poly.pdbx_strand_id
1 'polypeptide(L)' 'FLLYRLRLQSVPHGAFDPLGKLQTIQLWSNPWDC' A
#
# COMPACT_ATOMS: atom_id res chain seq x y z
N PHE A 1 5.35 8.77 -0.51
CA PHE A 1 4.02 8.77 -1.18
C PHE A 1 2.98 8.46 -0.11
N LEU A 2 2.18 9.45 0.30
CA LEU A 2 1.13 9.27 1.30
C LEU A 2 -0.21 9.05 0.58
N LEU A 3 -0.75 7.83 0.67
CA LEU A 3 -2.07 7.48 0.12
C LEU A 3 -3.07 7.47 1.28
N TYR A 4 -3.70 8.61 1.55
CA TYR A 4 -4.48 8.79 2.77
C TYR A 4 -5.94 8.30 2.68
N ARG A 5 -6.45 7.99 1.49
CA ARG A 5 -7.81 7.45 1.25
C ARG A 5 -7.90 6.80 -0.13
N LEU A 6 -7.18 5.71 -0.38
CA LEU A 6 -7.54 4.86 -1.52
C LEU A 6 -8.53 3.80 -1.04
N ARG A 7 -9.43 3.37 -1.92
CA ARG A 7 -10.26 2.18 -1.66
C ARG A 7 -9.49 0.94 -2.11
N LEU A 8 -8.26 0.77 -1.62
CA LEU A 8 -7.53 -0.45 -1.93
C LEU A 8 -8.21 -1.59 -1.17
N GLN A 9 -8.78 -2.52 -1.93
CA GLN A 9 -9.38 -3.74 -1.41
C GLN A 9 -8.33 -4.87 -1.32
N SER A 10 -7.27 -4.78 -2.12
CA SER A 10 -6.12 -5.68 -2.07
C SER A 10 -4.85 -4.94 -2.51
N VAL A 11 -3.68 -5.47 -2.12
CA VAL A 11 -2.38 -5.00 -2.59
C VAL A 11 -1.94 -5.92 -3.73
N PRO A 12 -1.68 -5.40 -4.94
CA PRO A 12 -1.18 -6.23 -6.04
C PRO A 12 0.15 -6.90 -5.68
N HIS A 13 0.34 -8.13 -6.15
CA HIS A 13 1.63 -8.79 -6.05
C HIS A 13 2.70 -7.93 -6.76
N GLY A 14 3.85 -7.77 -6.11
CA GLY A 14 4.96 -6.97 -6.64
C GLY A 14 4.78 -5.45 -6.58
N ALA A 15 3.71 -4.93 -5.95
CA ALA A 15 3.47 -3.48 -5.81
C ALA A 15 4.64 -2.73 -5.11
N PHE A 16 5.50 -3.45 -4.40
CA PHE A 16 6.62 -2.89 -3.64
C PHE A 16 7.99 -3.32 -4.16
N ASP A 17 8.07 -4.15 -5.21
CA ASP A 17 9.33 -4.64 -5.79
C ASP A 17 10.29 -3.52 -6.24
N PRO A 18 9.82 -2.36 -6.74
CA PRO A 18 10.70 -1.26 -7.10
C PRO A 18 11.31 -0.52 -5.91
N LEU A 19 10.87 -0.79 -4.67
CA LEU A 19 11.30 -0.07 -3.47
C LEU A 19 12.65 -0.63 -2.99
N GLY A 20 13.72 -0.27 -3.69
CA GLY A 20 15.06 -0.84 -3.46
C GLY A 20 15.71 -0.58 -2.08
N LYS A 21 15.19 0.33 -1.24
CA LYS A 21 15.68 0.60 0.14
C LYS A 21 14.52 0.77 1.10
N LEU A 22 14.82 0.73 2.41
CA LEU A 22 13.84 0.83 3.49
C LEU A 22 12.95 2.08 3.33
N GLN A 23 11.67 1.84 3.05
CA GLN A 23 10.65 2.87 2.97
C GLN A 23 9.48 2.48 3.87
N THR A 24 8.99 3.46 4.64
CA THR A 24 7.78 3.29 5.43
C THR A 24 6.58 3.63 4.57
N ILE A 25 5.69 2.65 4.34
CA ILE A 25 4.42 2.86 3.64
C ILE A 25 3.30 2.84 4.66
N GLN A 26 2.50 3.89 4.68
CA GLN A 26 1.31 3.98 5.52
C GLN A 26 0.08 3.70 4.66
N LEU A 27 -0.66 2.64 5.00
CA LEU A 27 -1.87 2.22 4.30
C LEU A 27 -3.10 2.26 5.21
N TRP A 28 -3.12 3.20 6.14
CA TRP A 28 -4.21 3.30 7.11
C TRP A 28 -5.52 3.71 6.43
N SER A 29 -6.64 3.26 6.99
CA SER A 29 -8.00 3.57 6.50
C SER A 29 -8.34 3.04 5.09
N ASN A 30 -7.77 1.91 4.68
CA ASN A 30 -8.19 1.15 3.49
C ASN A 30 -9.17 0.03 3.89
N PRO A 31 -10.28 -0.17 3.15
CA PRO A 31 -11.22 -1.26 3.40
C PRO A 31 -10.71 -2.56 2.74
N TRP A 32 -9.76 -3.22 3.38
CA TRP A 32 -9.20 -4.49 2.89
C TRP A 32 -10.24 -5.60 2.87
N ASP A 33 -10.28 -6.35 1.79
CA ASP A 33 -11.00 -7.63 1.73
C ASP A 33 -10.04 -8.68 2.31
N CYS A 34 -10.29 -9.08 3.56
CA CYS A 34 -9.47 -10.03 4.31
C CYS A 34 -9.82 -11.48 3.98
#